data_AF-A0A0Q9A4B7-F1
#
_entry.id   AF-A0A0Q9A4B7-F1
#
_cell.length_a   1.000
_cell.length_b   1.000
_cell.length_c   1.000
_cell.angle_alpha   90.00
_cell.angle_beta   90.00
_cell.angle_gamma   90.00
#
_symmetry.space_group_name_H-M   'P 1'
#
loop_
_entity.id
_entity.type
_entity.pdbx_description
1 polymer ?
#
loop_
_entity_poly.entity_id
_entity_poly.type
_entity_poly.pdbx_seq_one_letter_code
_entity_poly.pdbx_strand_id
1 'polypeptide(L)'
;MKMKFSRGQNVFYNAKSGKVYPAAVVEIKRSFSRRFSFQSDSSFHYLIEIISFGISKKILCTENELQFNEEIVAIKTAAPLLDCPVPVSVKKNKIRKI
;
A
#
# COMPACT_ATOMS: atom_id res chain seq x y z
N MET A 1 -7.61 -11.85 15.04
CA MET A 1 -7.16 -11.00 13.90
C MET A 1 -6.44 -9.78 14.44
N LYS A 2 -5.16 -9.62 14.12
CA LYS A 2 -4.35 -8.47 14.55
C LYS A 2 -4.26 -7.50 13.38
N MET A 3 -4.57 -6.23 13.64
CA MET A 3 -4.45 -5.16 12.66
C MET A 3 -2.98 -4.97 12.32
N LYS A 4 -2.61 -5.07 11.03
CA LYS A 4 -1.21 -4.93 10.60
C LYS A 4 -0.80 -3.48 10.34
N PHE A 5 -1.69 -2.67 9.79
CA PHE A 5 -1.37 -1.29 9.40
C PHE A 5 -2.14 -0.28 10.26
N SER A 6 -1.51 0.87 10.52
CA SER A 6 -2.08 1.96 11.33
C SER A 6 -2.39 3.19 10.50
N ARG A 7 -3.32 4.02 10.97
CA ARG A 7 -3.64 5.31 10.33
C ARG A 7 -2.41 6.22 10.32
N GLY A 8 -2.16 6.88 9.20
CA GLY A 8 -1.00 7.72 8.96
C GLY A 8 0.27 6.97 8.58
N GLN A 9 0.23 5.62 8.52
CA GLN A 9 1.37 4.82 8.14
C GLN A 9 1.61 4.86 6.63
N ASN A 10 2.87 5.04 6.22
CA ASN A 10 3.29 4.89 4.84
C ASN A 10 3.41 3.39 4.48
N VAL A 11 2.76 3.00 3.41
CA VAL A 11 2.65 1.63 2.93
C VAL A 11 2.81 1.60 1.41
N PHE A 12 3.03 0.41 0.85
CA PHE A 12 2.98 0.20 -0.59
C PHE A 12 1.68 -0.51 -0.97
N TYR A 13 0.97 0.05 -1.94
CA TYR A 13 -0.23 -0.55 -2.50
C TYR A 13 0.11 -1.34 -3.77
N ASN A 14 -0.17 -2.64 -3.76
CA ASN A 14 -0.06 -3.49 -4.93
C ASN A 14 -1.39 -3.50 -5.68
N ALA A 15 -1.45 -2.74 -6.78
CA ALA A 15 -2.61 -2.72 -7.64
C ALA A 15 -2.78 -4.06 -8.36
N LYS A 16 -4.02 -4.43 -8.70
CA LYS A 16 -4.32 -5.66 -9.45
C LYS A 16 -3.61 -5.75 -10.81
N SER A 17 -3.14 -4.62 -11.35
CA SER A 17 -2.30 -4.58 -12.54
C SER A 17 -0.84 -5.03 -12.30
N GLY A 18 -0.48 -5.41 -11.07
CA GLY A 18 0.90 -5.74 -10.65
C GLY A 18 1.80 -4.52 -10.46
N LYS A 19 1.22 -3.30 -10.43
CA LYS A 19 1.98 -2.06 -10.20
C LYS A 19 1.93 -1.71 -8.73
N VAL A 20 3.08 -1.30 -8.19
CA VAL A 20 3.20 -0.89 -6.80
C VAL A 20 3.23 0.63 -6.72
N TYR A 21 2.42 1.20 -5.83
CA TYR A 21 2.32 2.64 -5.61
C TYR A 21 2.63 2.97 -4.15
N PRO A 22 3.41 4.03 -3.87
CA PRO A 22 3.51 4.55 -2.52
C PRO A 22 2.14 5.10 -2.09
N ALA A 23 1.74 4.77 -0.87
CA ALA A 23 0.45 5.13 -0.32
C ALA A 23 0.54 5.48 1.17
N ALA A 24 -0.41 6.25 1.67
CA ALA A 24 -0.59 6.48 3.10
C ALA A 24 -1.94 5.93 3.55
N VAL A 25 -1.98 5.27 4.71
CA VAL A 25 -3.23 4.79 5.30
C VAL A 25 -4.01 5.97 5.88
N VAL A 26 -5.12 6.33 5.26
CA VAL A 26 -5.96 7.46 5.71
C VAL A 26 -6.94 7.03 6.79
N GLU A 27 -7.53 5.85 6.64
CA GLU A 27 -8.57 5.34 7.53
C GLU A 27 -8.56 3.81 7.52
N ILE A 28 -8.97 3.19 8.63
CA ILE A 28 -9.20 1.75 8.71
C ILE A 28 -10.66 1.53 9.10
N LYS A 29 -11.37 0.77 8.28
CA LYS A 29 -12.75 0.36 8.52
C LYS A 29 -12.80 -1.13 8.78
N ARG A 30 -13.49 -1.51 9.85
CA ARG A 30 -13.75 -2.92 10.15
C ARG A 30 -15.13 -3.26 9.60
N SER A 31 -15.17 -4.08 8.56
CA SER A 31 -16.44 -4.62 8.07
C SER A 31 -16.78 -5.86 8.87
N PHE A 32 -17.91 -5.80 9.56
CA PHE A 32 -18.52 -6.96 10.19
C PHE A 32 -19.58 -7.49 9.24
N SER A 33 -19.24 -8.54 8.50
CA SER A 33 -20.26 -9.24 7.73
C SER A 33 -20.98 -10.20 8.68
N ARG A 34 -22.18 -9.83 9.12
CA ARG A 34 -23.09 -10.76 9.78
C ARG A 34 -23.66 -11.67 8.71
N ARG A 35 -23.02 -12.83 8.50
CA ARG A 35 -23.71 -13.94 7.85
C ARG A 35 -24.68 -14.55 8.87
N PHE A 36 -25.85 -14.98 8.41
CA PHE A 36 -26.92 -15.58 9.22
C PHE A 36 -26.53 -16.98 9.75
N SER A 37 -25.40 -17.51 9.28
CA SER A 37 -24.69 -18.68 9.79
C SER A 37 -23.59 -18.22 10.76
N PHE A 38 -23.40 -18.94 11.86
CA PHE A 38 -22.56 -18.69 13.05
C PHE A 38 -21.06 -18.31 12.84
N GLN A 39 -20.63 -17.88 11.65
CA GLN A 39 -19.31 -17.34 11.35
C GLN A 39 -19.40 -15.85 11.01
N SER A 40 -18.95 -15.02 11.94
CA SER A 40 -18.68 -13.60 11.69
C SER A 40 -17.29 -13.45 11.08
N ASP A 41 -17.22 -13.16 9.78
CA ASP A 41 -15.97 -12.76 9.14
C ASP A 41 -15.70 -11.28 9.44
N SER A 42 -14.71 -11.01 10.31
CA SER A 42 -14.29 -9.64 10.61
C SER A 42 -13.12 -9.25 9.71
N SER A 43 -13.40 -8.62 8.57
CA SER A 43 -12.34 -8.18 7.64
C SER A 43 -12.00 -6.71 7.86
N PHE A 44 -10.70 -6.40 7.90
CA PHE A 44 -10.22 -5.02 7.90
C PHE A 44 -10.09 -4.53 6.46
N HIS A 45 -10.70 -3.38 6.19
CA HIS A 45 -10.52 -2.63 4.96
C HIS A 45 -9.76 -1.35 5.28
N TYR A 46 -8.79 -1.02 4.42
CA TYR A 46 -7.93 0.13 4.56
C TYR A 46 -8.29 1.12 3.46
N LEU A 47 -8.58 2.35 3.83
CA LEU A 47 -8.66 3.46 2.89
C LEU A 47 -7.26 4.05 2.80
N ILE A 48 -6.64 3.90 1.64
CA ILE A 48 -5.33 4.46 1.35
C ILE A 48 -5.44 5.63 0.39
N GLU A 49 -4.47 6.52 0.45
CA GLU A 49 -4.29 7.60 -0.51
C GLU A 49 -2.99 7.36 -1.27
N ILE A 50 -3.11 7.26 -2.60
CA ILE A 50 -1.98 7.16 -3.52
C ILE A 50 -1.82 8.50 -4.24
N ILE A 51 -0.57 8.88 -4.49
CA ILE A 51 -0.25 10.04 -5.33
C ILE A 51 0.29 9.52 -6.65
N SER A 52 -0.40 9.80 -7.75
CA SER A 52 0.03 9.39 -9.08
C SER A 52 -0.14 10.55 -10.05
N PHE A 53 0.95 10.93 -10.72
CA PHE A 53 0.97 12.06 -11.67
C PHE A 53 0.43 13.36 -11.07
N GLY A 54 0.77 13.66 -9.80
CA GLY A 54 0.29 14.86 -9.10
C GLY A 54 -1.17 14.83 -8.65
N ILE A 55 -1.89 13.72 -8.88
CA ILE A 55 -3.28 13.54 -8.46
C ILE A 55 -3.32 12.59 -7.26
N SER A 56 -3.93 13.04 -6.17
CA SER A 56 -4.26 12.19 -5.02
C SER A 56 -5.53 11.37 -5.32
N LYS A 57 -5.45 10.04 -5.18
CA LYS A 57 -6.59 9.15 -5.31
C LYS A 57 -6.75 8.31 -4.05
N LYS A 58 -7.99 8.17 -3.58
CA LYS A 58 -8.34 7.34 -2.44
C LYS A 58 -8.85 5.98 -2.92
N ILE A 59 -8.30 4.91 -2.37
CA ILE A 59 -8.61 3.54 -2.77
C ILE A 59 -8.93 2.73 -1.51
N LEU A 60 -10.01 1.95 -1.58
CA LEU A 60 -10.33 0.97 -0.57
C LEU A 60 -9.66 -0.36 -0.93
N CYS A 61 -8.84 -0.89 -0.03
CA CYS A 61 -8.12 -2.13 -0.25
C CYS A 61 -8.14 -3.04 0.98
N THR A 62 -7.74 -4.28 0.79
CA THR A 62 -7.58 -5.27 1.86
C THR A 62 -6.12 -5.33 2.32
N GLU A 63 -5.87 -6.00 3.45
CA GLU A 63 -4.51 -6.18 3.98
C GLU A 63 -3.56 -6.85 2.98
N ASN A 64 -4.06 -7.79 2.17
CA ASN A 64 -3.25 -8.57 1.22
C ASN A 64 -2.73 -7.72 0.05
N GLU A 65 -3.34 -6.57 -0.19
CA GLU A 65 -2.95 -5.63 -1.25
C GLU A 65 -1.96 -4.57 -0.73
N LEU A 66 -1.60 -4.64 0.56
CA LEU A 66 -0.68 -3.72 1.22
C LEU A 66 0.62 -4.41 1.62
N GLN A 67 1.73 -3.69 1.48
CA GLN A 67 3.04 -4.12 1.93
C GLN A 67 3.65 -3.08 2.86
N PHE A 68 4.40 -3.54 3.86
CA PHE A 68 5.15 -2.67 4.75
C PHE A 68 6.28 -1.99 3.99
N ASN A 69 6.48 -0.71 4.28
CA ASN A 69 7.70 -0.02 3.93
C ASN A 69 8.70 -0.23 5.08
N GLU A 70 9.46 -1.33 5.03
CA GLU A 70 10.52 -1.61 6.03
C GLU A 70 11.76 -0.71 5.84
N GLU A 71 11.78 0.13 4.80
CA GLU A 71 12.99 0.88 4.39
C GLU A 71 13.04 2.33 4.89
N ILE A 72 12.31 2.67 5.97
CA ILE A 72 12.51 3.95 6.67
C ILE A 72 12.69 3.72 8.17
N VAL A 73 13.67 2.88 8.51
CA VAL A 73 14.42 3.04 9.75
C VAL A 73 15.72 3.74 9.36
N ALA A 74 15.90 4.96 9.86
CA ALA A 74 17.11 5.79 9.74
C ALA A 74 17.22 6.78 8.57
N ILE A 75 16.24 7.67 8.37
CA ILE A 75 16.57 9.08 8.06
C ILE A 75 15.66 10.00 8.89
N LYS A 76 15.96 10.12 10.18
CA LYS A 76 15.55 11.28 10.98
C LYS A 76 16.52 12.42 10.69
N THR A 77 16.47 13.06 9.53
CA THR A 77 17.01 14.43 9.39
C THR A 77 16.57 15.10 8.09
N ALA A 78 16.11 16.34 8.25
CA ALA A 78 15.89 17.39 7.24
C ALA A 78 14.67 17.27 6.32
N ALA A 79 14.02 18.43 6.16
CA ALA A 79 12.74 18.67 5.52
C ALA A 79 12.86 18.83 3.97
N PRO A 80 11.85 19.41 3.30
CA PRO A 80 10.98 18.76 2.32
C PRO A 80 11.43 18.98 0.87
N LEU A 81 11.40 17.94 0.03
CA LEU A 81 11.47 18.13 -1.43
C LEU A 81 10.50 17.20 -2.16
N LEU A 82 9.68 17.84 -2.99
CA LEU A 82 9.07 17.27 -4.18
C LEU A 82 10.09 16.39 -4.88
N ASP A 83 9.76 15.12 -5.10
CA ASP A 83 10.11 14.41 -6.34
C ASP A 83 9.29 13.11 -6.41
N CYS A 84 8.47 13.02 -7.45
CA CYS A 84 7.67 11.84 -7.73
C CYS A 84 8.57 10.65 -8.10
N PRO A 85 8.41 9.45 -7.53
CA PRO A 85 9.10 8.29 -8.07
C PRO A 85 8.42 7.84 -9.37
N VAL A 86 9.13 8.07 -10.48
CA VAL A 86 8.88 7.47 -11.79
C VAL A 86 8.86 5.95 -11.66
N PRO A 87 7.93 5.21 -12.31
CA PRO A 87 7.93 3.75 -12.26
C PRO A 87 9.23 3.20 -12.89
N VAL A 88 10.04 2.55 -12.06
CA VAL A 88 11.25 1.83 -12.49
C VAL A 88 10.83 0.66 -13.37
N SER A 89 11.03 0.82 -14.67
CA SER A 89 10.95 -0.28 -15.64
C SER A 89 12.05 -1.28 -15.34
N VAL A 90 11.68 -2.43 -14.78
CA VAL A 90 12.59 -3.57 -14.62
C VAL A 90 12.88 -4.15 -16.01
N LYS A 91 13.95 -3.66 -16.66
CA LYS A 91 14.55 -4.34 -17.83
C LYS A 91 15.22 -5.63 -17.34
N LYS A 92 14.55 -6.76 -17.54
CA LYS A 92 15.20 -8.09 -17.44
C LYS A 92 16.16 -8.25 -18.61
N ASN A 93 17.43 -7.90 -18.39
CA ASN A 93 18.53 -8.32 -19.27
C ASN A 93 19.14 -9.60 -18.69
N LYS A 94 18.98 -10.73 -19.38
CA LYS A 94 19.83 -11.92 -19.17
C LYS A 94 20.33 -12.45 -20.50
N ILE A 95 21.40 -11.79 -20.94
CA ILE A 95 22.67 -12.32 -21.48
C ILE A 95 22.58 -13.72 -22.12
N ARG A 96 22.83 -13.75 -23.44
CA ARG A 96 23.26 -14.93 -24.20
C ARG A 96 24.72 -15.28 -23.83
N LYS A 97 25.03 -16.58 -23.67
CA LYS A 97 26.38 -17.15 -23.88
C LYS A 97 26.19 -18.49 -24.62
N ILE A 98 26.57 -18.47 -25.91
CA ILE A 98 27.67 -19.23 -26.56
C ILE A 98 27.34 -20.71 -26.64
#